data_AF-A0A5N5LI59-F1
#
_entry.id   AF-A0A5N5LI59-F1
#
_cell.length_a   1.000
_cell.length_b   1.000
_cell.length_c   1.000
_cell.angle_alpha   90.00
_cell.angle_beta   90.00
_cell.angle_gamma   90.00
#
_symmetry.space_group_name_H-M   'P 1'
#
loop_
_entity.id
_entity.type
_entity.pdbx_description
1 polymer ?
#
loop_
_entity_poly.entity_id
_entity_poly.type
_entity_poly.pdbx_seq_one_letter_code
_entity_poly.pdbx_strand_id
1 'polypeptide(L)'
;MAHMKRFAAIPMSKSMRDMCKEEDYAFLNNQESGELDKTSKESTFQESEWQQKQEERLRRRLDREQQEQERQCELEKQRREKEEQWKSHVAGLASERESLRGRLHRLREFRDFQKRVLMQDLGLEPGTASEKLTHLLMRL
;
A
#
# COMPACT_ATOMS: atom_id res chain seq x y z
N MET A 1 -48.03 51.64 25.18
CA MET A 1 -48.22 51.78 23.71
C MET A 1 -46.92 51.92 22.90
N ALA A 2 -45.75 52.12 23.51
CA ALA A 2 -44.48 52.23 22.76
C ALA A 2 -44.02 50.89 22.12
N HIS A 3 -44.39 49.76 22.74
CA HIS A 3 -43.93 48.42 22.36
C HIS A 3 -44.61 47.89 21.07
N MET A 4 -45.92 48.15 20.90
CA MET A 4 -46.63 47.80 19.65
C MET A 4 -46.08 48.50 18.39
N LYS A 5 -45.36 49.63 18.55
CA LYS A 5 -44.75 50.35 17.41
C LYS A 5 -43.52 49.63 16.85
N ARG A 6 -42.82 48.78 17.63
CA ARG A 6 -41.58 48.10 17.18
C ARG A 6 -41.89 46.90 16.28
N PHE A 7 -42.87 46.08 16.65
CA PHE A 7 -43.29 44.94 15.83
C PHE A 7 -43.95 45.34 14.50
N ALA A 8 -44.56 46.54 14.43
CA ALA A 8 -45.12 47.09 13.20
C ALA A 8 -44.07 47.40 12.12
N ALA A 9 -42.83 47.70 12.52
CA ALA A 9 -41.73 48.03 11.62
C ALA A 9 -41.06 46.81 10.98
N ILE A 10 -41.28 45.60 11.52
CA ILE A 10 -40.75 44.36 10.95
C ILE A 10 -41.67 43.95 9.79
N PRO A 11 -41.17 43.89 8.54
CA PRO A 11 -41.98 43.52 7.39
C PRO A 11 -42.30 42.02 7.46
N MET A 12 -43.56 41.71 7.76
CA MET A 12 -44.10 40.35 7.80
C MET A 12 -45.43 40.32 7.05
N SER A 13 -45.80 39.14 6.51
CA SER A 13 -47.11 38.94 5.91
C SER A 13 -48.21 39.05 6.98
N LYS A 14 -49.43 39.46 6.58
CA LYS A 14 -50.55 39.66 7.52
C LYS A 14 -50.86 38.40 8.34
N SER A 15 -50.88 37.22 7.70
CA SER A 15 -51.16 35.97 8.41
C SER A 15 -50.07 35.59 9.41
N MET A 16 -48.80 35.88 9.13
CA MET A 16 -47.72 35.61 10.09
C MET A 16 -47.75 36.57 11.27
N ARG A 17 -48.19 37.81 11.07
CA ARG A 17 -48.35 38.79 12.14
C ARG A 17 -49.39 38.37 13.17
N ASP A 18 -50.44 37.68 12.74
CA ASP A 18 -51.49 37.17 13.64
C ASP A 18 -51.04 35.91 14.40
N MET A 19 -50.09 35.15 13.86
CA MET A 19 -49.52 33.95 14.49
C MET A 19 -48.35 34.25 15.43
N CYS A 20 -47.54 35.25 15.13
CA CYS A 20 -46.33 35.59 15.90
C CYS A 20 -46.66 36.62 16.99
N LYS A 21 -46.73 36.19 18.26
CA LYS A 21 -46.93 37.12 19.38
C LYS A 21 -45.58 37.63 19.86
N GLU A 22 -45.53 38.90 20.29
CA GLU A 22 -44.30 39.51 20.82
C GLU A 22 -43.75 38.75 22.05
N GLU A 23 -44.63 38.06 22.78
CA GLU A 23 -44.31 37.14 23.89
C GLU A 23 -43.39 35.99 23.46
N ASP A 24 -43.54 35.49 22.23
CA ASP A 24 -42.72 34.40 21.67
C ASP A 24 -41.26 34.85 21.45
N TYR A 25 -41.02 36.15 21.38
CA TYR A 25 -39.71 36.76 21.14
C TYR A 25 -39.12 37.45 22.37
N ALA A 26 -39.71 37.26 23.56
CA ALA A 26 -39.20 37.81 24.81
C ALA A 26 -37.74 37.42 25.08
N PHE A 27 -37.30 36.25 24.59
CA PHE A 27 -35.91 35.78 24.70
C PHE A 27 -34.88 36.66 23.96
N LEU A 28 -35.30 37.39 22.91
CA LEU A 28 -34.43 38.33 22.20
C LEU A 28 -34.19 39.62 23.01
N ASN A 29 -35.16 40.04 23.82
CA ASN A 29 -35.02 41.23 24.66
C ASN A 29 -34.08 41.02 25.86
N ASN A 30 -33.85 39.76 26.26
CA ASN A 30 -32.99 39.43 27.40
C ASN A 30 -31.49 39.47 27.06
N GLN A 31 -31.11 39.54 25.77
CA GLN A 31 -29.71 39.60 25.35
C GLN A 31 -29.04 40.97 25.55
N GLU A 32 -29.79 42.07 25.64
CA GLU A 32 -29.19 43.41 25.70
C GLU A 32 -28.88 43.90 27.12
N SER A 33 -29.35 43.25 28.19
CA SER A 33 -29.35 43.89 29.53
C SER A 33 -28.54 43.23 30.65
N GLY A 34 -27.96 42.04 30.49
CA GLY A 34 -27.61 41.22 31.68
C GLY A 34 -26.29 40.44 31.74
N GLU A 35 -25.51 40.33 30.67
CA GLU A 35 -24.56 39.21 30.57
C GLU A 35 -23.17 39.53 29.99
N LEU A 36 -22.70 40.78 30.06
CA LEU A 36 -21.42 41.15 29.45
C LEU A 36 -20.17 40.76 30.25
N ASP A 37 -20.25 40.56 31.57
CA ASP A 37 -19.04 40.41 32.42
C ASP A 37 -18.70 38.97 32.86
N LYS A 38 -19.63 38.01 32.75
CA LYS A 38 -19.38 36.59 33.09
C LYS A 38 -19.03 35.73 31.88
N THR A 39 -19.51 36.12 30.70
CA THR A 39 -19.31 35.42 29.43
C THR A 39 -17.88 35.49 28.90
N SER A 40 -17.10 36.54 29.20
CA SER A 40 -15.73 36.71 28.70
C SER A 40 -14.76 35.59 29.16
N LYS A 41 -14.86 35.14 30.42
CA LYS A 41 -13.98 34.10 30.99
C LYS A 41 -14.42 32.67 30.62
N GLU A 42 -15.73 32.42 30.50
CA GLU A 42 -16.24 31.13 30.00
C GLU A 42 -16.01 30.98 28.49
N SER A 43 -16.10 32.08 27.72
CA SER A 43 -15.79 32.13 26.28
C SER A 43 -14.33 31.75 26.00
N THR A 44 -13.38 32.31 26.75
CA THR A 44 -11.95 31.98 26.59
C THR A 44 -11.63 30.54 26.99
N PHE A 45 -12.33 29.98 27.99
CA PHE A 45 -12.17 28.59 28.39
C PHE A 45 -12.72 27.63 27.31
N GLN A 46 -13.88 27.92 26.74
CA GLN A 46 -14.44 27.16 25.62
C GLN A 46 -13.57 27.22 24.35
N GLU A 47 -12.97 28.37 24.05
CA GLU A 47 -12.02 28.51 22.93
C GLU A 47 -10.77 27.66 23.13
N SER A 48 -10.21 27.64 24.35
CA SER A 48 -9.06 26.80 24.69
C SER A 48 -9.38 25.31 24.57
N GLU A 49 -10.54 24.87 25.07
CA GLU A 49 -10.98 23.47 24.92
C GLU A 49 -11.20 23.09 23.45
N TRP A 50 -11.76 24.01 22.66
CA TRP A 50 -11.96 23.81 21.23
C TRP A 50 -10.62 23.66 20.48
N GLN A 51 -9.64 24.51 20.81
CA GLN A 51 -8.29 24.45 20.24
C GLN A 51 -7.59 23.13 20.58
N GLN A 52 -7.61 22.72 21.86
CA GLN A 52 -7.04 21.44 22.28
C GLN A 52 -7.68 20.26 21.53
N LYS A 53 -9.00 20.30 21.33
CA LYS A 53 -9.73 19.25 20.60
C LYS A 53 -9.38 19.23 19.11
N GLN A 54 -9.03 20.35 18.51
CA GLN A 54 -8.53 20.41 17.13
C GLN A 54 -7.10 19.85 17.03
N GLU A 55 -6.22 20.25 17.96
CA GLU A 55 -4.85 19.72 18.01
C GLU A 55 -4.84 18.20 18.22
N GLU A 56 -5.69 17.68 19.11
CA GLU A 56 -5.82 16.24 19.35
C GLU A 56 -6.29 15.49 18.09
N ARG A 57 -7.20 16.09 17.30
CA ARG A 57 -7.63 15.52 16.01
C ARG A 57 -6.50 15.53 14.99
N LEU A 58 -5.69 16.59 14.94
CA LEU A 58 -4.53 16.67 14.05
C LEU A 58 -3.49 15.61 14.42
N ARG A 59 -3.18 15.46 15.71
CA ARG A 59 -2.29 14.40 16.20
C ARG A 59 -2.77 13.02 15.79
N ARG A 60 -4.06 12.72 16.03
CA ARG A 60 -4.66 11.44 15.61
C ARG A 60 -4.61 11.19 14.10
N ARG A 61 -4.66 12.24 13.27
CA ARG A 61 -4.49 12.09 11.81
C ARG A 61 -3.05 11.78 11.45
N LEU A 62 -2.10 12.51 12.04
CA LEU A 62 -0.68 12.31 11.83
C LEU A 62 -0.23 10.91 12.26
N ASP A 63 -0.69 10.45 13.43
CA ASP A 63 -0.35 9.12 13.95
C ASP A 63 -0.86 8.01 13.02
N ARG A 64 -2.06 8.18 12.45
CA ARG A 64 -2.60 7.22 11.46
C ARG A 64 -1.80 7.21 10.17
N GLU A 65 -1.42 8.39 9.68
CA GLU A 65 -0.61 8.52 8.49
C GLU A 65 0.77 7.89 8.68
N GLN A 66 1.40 8.10 9.84
CA GLN A 66 2.66 7.46 10.20
C GLN A 66 2.51 5.93 10.26
N GLN A 67 1.48 5.42 10.92
CA GLN A 67 1.22 3.98 10.97
C GLN A 67 0.94 3.37 9.58
N GLU A 68 0.31 4.12 8.68
CA GLU A 68 0.11 3.68 7.29
C GLU A 68 1.42 3.68 6.51
N GLN A 69 2.25 4.71 6.67
CA GLN A 69 3.58 4.76 6.06
C GLN A 69 4.49 3.65 6.56
N GLU A 70 4.49 3.37 7.86
CA GLU A 70 5.25 2.26 8.46
C GLU A 70 4.80 0.92 7.88
N ARG A 71 3.49 0.67 7.83
CA ARG A 71 2.93 -0.54 7.20
C ARG A 71 3.32 -0.67 5.74
N GLN A 72 3.31 0.42 4.98
CA GLN A 72 3.77 0.41 3.58
C GLN A 72 5.25 0.09 3.48
N CYS A 73 6.09 0.71 4.32
CA CYS A 73 7.53 0.44 4.36
C CYS A 73 7.83 -1.02 4.71
N GLU A 74 7.10 -1.61 5.65
CA GLU A 74 7.24 -3.03 6.01
C GLU A 74 6.86 -3.95 4.85
N LEU A 75 5.74 -3.68 4.18
CA LEU A 75 5.32 -4.46 3.01
C LEU A 75 6.35 -4.35 1.87
N GLU A 76 6.91 -3.17 1.63
CA GLU A 76 7.97 -3.00 0.66
C GLU A 76 9.24 -3.78 1.03
N LYS A 77 9.66 -3.76 2.30
CA LYS A 77 10.80 -4.54 2.77
C LYS A 77 10.58 -6.03 2.55
N GLN A 78 9.44 -6.57 2.97
CA GLN A 78 9.08 -7.97 2.77
C GLN A 78 9.05 -8.34 1.28
N ARG A 79 8.55 -7.44 0.43
CA ARG A 79 8.55 -7.64 -1.01
C ARG A 79 9.97 -7.72 -1.56
N ARG A 80 10.85 -6.78 -1.18
CA ARG A 80 12.26 -6.76 -1.61
C ARG A 80 13.00 -8.02 -1.14
N GLU A 81 12.81 -8.43 0.11
CA GLU A 81 13.40 -9.66 0.65
C GLU A 81 12.96 -10.90 -0.15
N LYS A 82 11.67 -11.02 -0.47
CA LYS A 82 11.16 -12.12 -1.30
C LYS A 82 11.72 -12.07 -2.73
N GLU A 83 11.82 -10.88 -3.31
CA GLU A 83 12.43 -10.68 -4.63
C GLU A 83 13.90 -11.07 -4.64
N GLU A 84 14.66 -10.74 -3.59
CA GLU A 84 16.07 -11.14 -3.43
C GLU A 84 16.21 -12.65 -3.23
N GLN A 85 15.38 -13.25 -2.38
CA GLN A 85 15.32 -14.70 -2.21
C GLN A 85 15.03 -15.40 -3.55
N TRP A 86 14.04 -14.92 -4.30
CA TRP A 86 13.72 -15.45 -5.62
C TRP A 86 14.88 -15.30 -6.61
N LYS A 87 15.53 -14.13 -6.66
CA LYS A 87 16.72 -13.90 -7.50
C LYS A 87 17.85 -14.87 -7.14
N SER A 88 18.14 -15.05 -5.85
CA SER A 88 19.17 -15.97 -5.37
C SER A 88 18.86 -17.42 -5.73
N HIS A 89 17.60 -17.83 -5.59
CA HIS A 89 17.14 -19.17 -5.94
C HIS A 89 17.27 -19.44 -7.45
N VAL A 90 16.84 -18.49 -8.28
CA VAL A 90 16.99 -18.57 -9.74
C VAL A 90 18.45 -18.63 -10.16
N ALA A 91 19.32 -17.84 -9.52
CA ALA A 91 20.77 -17.88 -9.77
C ALA A 91 21.38 -19.24 -9.38
N GLY A 92 20.93 -19.84 -8.28
CA GLY A 92 21.30 -21.19 -7.87
C GLY A 92 20.91 -22.23 -8.93
N LEU A 93 19.66 -22.21 -9.38
CA LEU A 93 19.18 -23.11 -10.45
C LEU A 93 19.94 -22.92 -11.77
N ALA A 94 20.26 -21.68 -12.13
CA ALA A 94 21.06 -21.39 -13.32
C ALA A 94 22.46 -22.01 -13.21
N SER A 95 23.11 -21.85 -12.06
CA SER A 95 24.44 -22.41 -11.79
C SER A 95 24.44 -23.95 -11.83
N GLU A 96 23.43 -24.57 -11.22
CA GLU A 96 23.23 -26.03 -11.30
C GLU A 96 23.05 -26.49 -12.75
N ARG A 97 22.20 -25.79 -13.52
CA ARG A 97 21.96 -26.09 -14.93
C ARG A 97 23.23 -25.96 -15.78
N GLU A 98 24.06 -24.97 -15.53
CA GLU A 98 25.35 -24.79 -16.21
C GLU A 98 26.33 -25.93 -15.87
N SER A 99 26.38 -26.35 -14.61
CA SER A 99 27.20 -27.49 -14.19
C SER A 99 26.79 -28.78 -14.90
N LEU A 100 25.47 -29.02 -15.05
CA LEU A 100 24.92 -30.16 -15.77
C LEU A 100 25.21 -30.09 -17.26
N ARG A 101 25.10 -28.91 -17.88
CA ARG A 101 25.48 -28.69 -19.29
C ARG A 101 26.96 -29.01 -19.51
N GLY A 102 27.85 -28.54 -18.63
CA GLY A 102 29.27 -28.83 -18.70
C GLY A 102 29.56 -30.33 -18.55
N ARG A 103 28.91 -31.00 -17.59
CA ARG A 103 29.03 -32.46 -17.43
C ARG A 103 28.53 -33.22 -18.67
N LEU A 104 27.38 -32.83 -19.21
CA LEU A 104 26.81 -33.43 -20.40
C LEU A 104 27.70 -33.22 -21.63
N HIS A 105 28.31 -32.04 -21.77
CA HIS A 105 29.29 -31.78 -22.83
C HIS A 105 30.50 -32.71 -22.72
N ARG A 106 31.13 -32.81 -21.54
CA ARG A 106 32.24 -33.75 -21.31
C ARG A 106 31.88 -35.20 -21.58
N LEU A 107 30.68 -35.62 -21.20
CA LEU A 107 30.20 -36.98 -21.49
C LEU A 107 30.03 -37.21 -23.00
N ARG A 108 29.55 -36.22 -23.75
CA ARG A 108 29.48 -36.30 -25.22
C ARG A 108 30.87 -36.41 -25.83
N GLU A 109 31.80 -35.56 -25.42
CA GLU A 109 33.19 -35.61 -25.89
C GLU A 109 33.85 -36.96 -25.60
N PHE A 110 33.64 -37.49 -24.40
CA PHE A 110 34.14 -38.81 -24.01
C PHE A 110 33.52 -39.93 -24.86
N ARG A 111 32.19 -39.87 -25.09
CA ARG A 111 31.49 -40.83 -25.96
C ARG A 111 32.02 -40.76 -27.39
N ASP A 112 32.31 -39.57 -27.90
CA ASP A 112 32.85 -39.37 -29.24
C ASP A 112 34.33 -39.75 -29.35
N PHE A 113 35.07 -39.65 -28.26
CA PHE A 113 36.41 -40.23 -28.15
C PHE A 113 36.34 -41.77 -28.19
N GLN A 114 35.49 -42.41 -27.38
CA GLN A 114 35.31 -43.86 -27.39
C GLN A 114 34.91 -44.37 -28.78
N LYS A 115 33.99 -43.67 -29.46
CA LYS A 115 33.63 -43.97 -30.86
C LYS A 115 34.85 -43.95 -31.78
N ARG A 116 35.68 -42.89 -31.70
CA ARG A 116 36.87 -42.75 -32.55
C ARG A 116 37.88 -43.87 -32.32
N VAL A 117 38.17 -44.21 -31.07
CA VAL A 117 39.06 -45.32 -30.72
C VAL A 117 38.54 -46.64 -31.28
N LEU A 118 37.26 -46.95 -31.04
CA LEU A 118 36.67 -48.19 -31.54
C LEU A 118 36.60 -48.25 -33.07
N MET A 119 36.33 -47.13 -33.76
CA MET A 119 36.40 -47.08 -35.22
C MET A 119 37.82 -47.36 -35.72
N GLN A 120 38.84 -46.81 -35.06
CA GLN A 120 40.24 -47.07 -35.39
C GLN A 120 40.63 -48.53 -35.17
N ASP A 121 40.23 -49.13 -34.04
CA ASP A 121 40.49 -50.54 -33.72
C ASP A 121 39.81 -51.50 -34.70
N LEU A 122 38.63 -51.11 -35.21
CA LEU A 122 37.84 -51.89 -36.17
C LEU A 122 38.18 -51.57 -37.64
N GLY A 123 39.08 -50.61 -37.90
CA GLY A 123 39.42 -50.17 -39.25
C GLY A 123 38.26 -49.55 -40.03
N LEU A 124 37.31 -48.91 -39.35
CA LEU A 124 36.12 -48.30 -39.94
C LEU A 124 36.37 -46.83 -40.33
N GLU A 125 35.90 -46.43 -41.51
CA GLU A 125 35.98 -45.03 -41.98
C GLU A 125 35.03 -44.10 -41.20
N PRO A 126 35.39 -42.82 -41.02
CA PRO A 126 34.58 -41.85 -40.29
C PRO A 126 33.27 -41.56 -41.04
N GLY A 127 32.14 -41.91 -40.40
CA GLY A 127 30.80 -41.76 -40.97
C GLY A 127 30.06 -43.07 -41.22
N THR A 128 30.74 -44.22 -41.07
CA THR A 128 30.12 -45.54 -41.24
C THR A 128 29.30 -45.92 -40.01
N ALA A 129 27.97 -45.94 -40.12
CA ALA A 129 27.10 -46.45 -39.05
C ALA A 129 27.23 -47.97 -38.95
N SER A 130 27.93 -48.47 -37.93
CA SER A 130 28.12 -49.90 -37.69
C SER A 130 27.31 -50.35 -36.48
N GLU A 131 26.46 -51.36 -36.66
CA GLU A 131 25.69 -51.99 -35.57
C GLU A 131 26.61 -52.65 -34.52
N LYS A 132 27.78 -53.14 -34.95
CA LYS A 132 28.79 -53.69 -34.03
C LYS A 132 29.38 -52.59 -33.14
N LEU A 133 29.62 -51.40 -33.70
CA LEU A 133 30.12 -50.24 -32.96
C LEU A 133 29.08 -49.76 -31.93
N THR A 134 27.81 -49.66 -32.32
CA THR A 134 26.74 -49.24 -31.40
C THR A 134 26.53 -50.26 -30.28
N HIS A 135 26.56 -51.56 -30.57
CA HIS A 135 26.49 -52.61 -29.55
C HIS A 135 27.67 -52.55 -28.57
N LEU A 136 28.90 -52.30 -29.04
CA LEU A 136 30.07 -52.16 -28.16
C LEU A 136 29.96 -50.93 -27.26
N LEU A 137 29.52 -49.79 -27.80
CA LEU A 137 29.30 -48.57 -27.03
C LEU A 137 28.14 -48.68 -26.03
N MET A 138 27.17 -49.57 -26.24
CA MET A 138 26.09 -49.81 -25.28
C MET A 138 26.49 -50.76 -24.15
N ARG A 139 27.53 -51.57 -24.33
CA ARG A 139 28.05 -52.50 -23.31
C ARG A 139 29.08 -51.84 -22.38
N LEU A 140 29.67 -50.71 -22.79
CA LEU A 140 30.57 -49.85 -22.03
C LEU A 140 29.81 -48.71 -21.35
#